data_AF-A0A0G1WNY0-F1
#
_entry.id   AF-A0A0G1WNY0-F1
#
_cell.length_a   1.000
_cell.length_b   1.000
_cell.length_c   1.000
_cell.angle_alpha   90.00
_cell.angle_beta   90.00
_cell.angle_gamma   90.00
#
_symmetry.space_group_name_H-M   'P 1'
#
loop_
_entity.id
_entity.type
_entity.pdbx_description
1 polymer ?
#
loop_
_entity_poly.entity_id
_entity_poly.type
_entity_poly.pdbx_seq_one_letter_code
_entity_poly.pdbx_strand_id
1 'polypeptide(L)' 'MLKDCTKSSYLTVALFLIGFFVFLTGPVFALTISPVRMEISGDPGQTLGGTIELFNEQDETKTFYSSAANFE' A
#
# COMPACT_ATOMS: atom_id res chain seq x y z
N MET A 1 -26.36 7.71 45.50
CA MET A 1 -24.94 8.13 45.36
C MET A 1 -24.10 7.08 44.62
N LEU A 2 -24.64 6.43 43.57
CA LEU A 2 -23.98 5.34 42.80
C LEU A 2 -24.05 5.55 41.28
N LYS A 3 -24.65 6.67 40.82
CA LYS A 3 -24.99 6.88 39.38
C LYS A 3 -23.88 7.55 38.57
N ASP A 4 -22.85 8.08 39.24
CA ASP A 4 -21.73 8.78 38.61
C ASP A 4 -20.56 7.85 38.25
N CYS A 5 -20.52 6.64 38.82
CA CYS A 5 -19.46 5.65 38.59
C CYS A 5 -19.52 5.06 37.16
N THR A 6 -20.73 4.79 36.65
CA THR A 6 -20.92 4.22 35.29
C THR A 6 -20.58 5.21 34.17
N LYS A 7 -20.92 6.51 34.33
CA LYS A 7 -20.57 7.55 33.35
C LYS A 7 -19.05 7.74 33.19
N SER A 8 -18.30 7.66 34.28
CA SER A 8 -16.84 7.72 34.28
C SER A 8 -16.21 6.55 33.51
N SER A 9 -16.76 5.34 33.66
CA SER A 9 -16.29 4.15 32.94
C SER A 9 -16.55 4.21 31.43
N TYR A 10 -17.64 4.84 30.96
CA TYR A 10 -17.86 5.01 29.52
C TYR A 10 -16.91 6.05 28.92
N LEU A 11 -16.57 7.10 29.69
CA LEU A 11 -15.61 8.12 29.28
C LEU A 11 -14.20 7.54 29.09
N THR A 12 -13.75 6.67 29.99
CA THR A 12 -12.44 6.03 29.87
C THR A 12 -12.38 5.07 28.69
N VAL A 13 -13.44 4.29 28.44
CA VAL A 13 -13.54 3.42 27.26
C VAL A 13 -13.57 4.23 25.96
N ALA A 14 -14.32 5.33 25.92
CA ALA A 14 -14.34 6.22 24.76
C ALA A 14 -12.97 6.85 24.49
N LEU A 15 -12.27 7.30 25.54
CA LEU A 15 -10.92 7.87 25.42
C LEU A 15 -9.92 6.81 24.93
N PHE A 16 -10.03 5.58 25.44
CA PHE A 16 -9.20 4.47 25.02
C PHE A 16 -9.45 4.10 23.55
N LEU A 17 -10.71 4.05 23.11
CA LEU A 17 -11.06 3.79 21.71
C LEU A 17 -10.54 4.90 20.79
N ILE A 18 -10.70 6.17 21.15
CA ILE A 18 -10.18 7.30 20.37
C ILE A 18 -8.66 7.23 20.28
N GLY A 19 -7.97 7.00 21.40
CA GLY A 19 -6.52 6.82 21.41
C GLY A 19 -6.10 5.64 20.52
N PHE A 20 -6.77 4.50 20.64
CA PHE A 20 -6.47 3.31 19.85
C PHE A 20 -6.58 3.56 18.35
N PHE A 21 -7.62 4.25 17.87
CA PHE A 21 -7.80 4.54 16.44
C PHE A 21 -6.84 5.60 15.89
N VAL A 22 -6.45 6.59 16.70
CA VAL A 22 -5.52 7.65 16.26
C VAL A 22 -4.10 7.13 16.06
N PHE A 23 -3.66 6.17 16.90
CA PHE A 23 -2.29 5.63 16.82
C PHE A 23 -2.16 4.38 15.93
N LEU A 24 -3.24 3.88 15.32
CA LEU A 24 -3.20 2.65 14.53
C LEU A 24 -2.82 2.83 13.06
N THR A 25 -2.48 4.03 12.61
CA THR A 25 -2.13 4.27 11.19
C THR A 25 -0.69 3.86 10.93
N GLY A 26 -0.50 2.68 10.35
CA GLY A 26 0.80 2.22 9.84
C GLY A 26 1.15 2.86 8.47
N PRO A 27 2.40 2.74 8.02
CA PRO A 27 2.81 3.23 6.70
C PRO A 27 2.09 2.47 5.59
N VAL A 28 1.55 3.21 4.61
CA VAL A 28 0.93 2.65 3.41
C VAL A 28 1.97 2.61 2.30
N PHE A 29 2.17 1.43 1.72
CA PHE A 29 3.08 1.24 0.59
C PHE A 29 2.25 1.08 -0.69
N ALA A 30 2.26 2.11 -1.53
CA ALA A 30 1.54 2.14 -2.79
C ALA A 30 2.51 2.40 -3.95
N LEU A 31 2.42 1.55 -4.98
CA LEU A 31 3.17 1.62 -6.23
C LEU A 31 2.24 1.16 -7.35
N THR A 32 2.03 2.03 -8.34
CA THR A 32 1.21 1.71 -9.52
C THR A 32 2.13 1.39 -10.69
N ILE A 33 1.79 0.33 -11.45
CA ILE A 33 2.53 -0.13 -12.62
C ILE A 33 1.60 -0.11 -13.84
N SER A 34 2.06 0.45 -14.95
CA SER A 34 1.31 0.51 -16.21
C SER A 34 2.20 0.16 -17.41
N PRO A 35 1.75 -0.70 -18.35
CA PRO A 35 0.52 -1.49 -18.30
C PRO A 35 0.63 -2.69 -17.33
N VAL A 36 -0.52 -3.22 -16.89
CA VAL A 36 -0.57 -4.41 -16.01
C VAL A 36 -0.17 -5.71 -16.74
N ARG A 37 -0.32 -5.72 -18.07
CA ARG A 37 0.03 -6.84 -18.95
C ARG A 37 0.73 -6.29 -20.17
N MET A 38 1.88 -6.86 -20.49
CA MET A 38 2.56 -6.63 -21.75
C MET A 38 2.34 -7.85 -22.65
N GLU A 39 1.79 -7.61 -23.83
CA GLU A 39 1.66 -8.62 -24.87
C GLU A 39 2.76 -8.37 -25.89
N ILE A 40 3.54 -9.40 -26.18
CA ILE A 40 4.73 -9.28 -27.04
C ILE A 40 4.59 -10.30 -28.16
N SER A 41 4.72 -9.84 -29.40
CA SER A 41 4.77 -10.67 -30.60
C SER A 41 6.00 -10.31 -31.40
N GLY A 42 6.79 -11.30 -31.79
CA GLY A 42 7.94 -11.09 -32.64
C GLY A 42 8.48 -12.39 -33.21
N ASP A 43 9.24 -12.27 -34.28
CA ASP A 43 9.85 -13.40 -34.96
C ASP A 43 11.14 -13.84 -34.24
N PRO A 44 11.55 -15.12 -34.36
CA PRO A 44 12.79 -15.60 -33.77
C PRO A 44 14.01 -14.75 -34.19
N GLY A 45 14.80 -14.34 -33.20
CA GLY A 45 15.98 -13.49 -33.40
C GLY A 45 15.69 -11.99 -33.47
N GLN A 46 14.42 -11.57 -33.38
CA GLN A 46 14.03 -10.18 -33.30
C GLN A 46 14.20 -9.64 -31.87
N THR A 47 14.75 -8.42 -31.73
CA THR A 47 14.73 -7.69 -30.46
C THR A 47 13.45 -6.87 -30.38
N LEU A 48 12.71 -7.02 -29.28
CA LEU A 48 11.46 -6.32 -29.02
C LEU A 48 11.69 -5.30 -27.90
N GLY A 49 11.08 -4.12 -28.05
CA GLY A 49 11.13 -3.05 -27.07
C GLY A 49 9.75 -2.74 -26.52
N GLY A 50 9.70 -2.36 -25.25
CA GLY A 50 8.48 -1.93 -24.57
C GLY A 50 8.81 -1.02 -23.41
N THR A 51 7.82 -0.29 -22.93
CA THR A 51 7.95 0.61 -21.79
C THR A 51 6.95 0.23 -20.71
N ILE A 52 7.42 0.21 -19.47
CA ILE A 52 6.59 0.07 -18.28
C ILE A 52 6.82 1.33 -17.45
N GLU A 53 5.73 1.98 -17.07
CA GLU A 53 5.73 3.14 -16.20
C GLU A 53 5.50 2.69 -14.75
N LEU A 54 6.25 3.29 -13.84
CA LEU A 54 6.14 3.08 -12.40
C LEU A 54 5.80 4.42 -11.73
N PHE A 55 4.73 4.43 -10.94
CA PHE A 55 4.26 5.60 -10.19
C PHE A 55 4.33 5.31 -8.70
N ASN A 56 5.27 5.96 -8.02
CA ASN A 56 5.34 5.94 -6.56
C ASN A 56 4.30 6.91 -6.00
N GLU A 57 3.27 6.39 -5.33
CA GLU A 57 2.17 7.20 -4.77
C GLU A 57 2.45 7.62 -3.32
N GLN A 58 3.69 7.45 -2.86
CA GLN A 58 4.12 7.84 -1.53
C GLN A 58 4.91 9.15 -1.60
N ASP A 59 4.81 9.94 -0.54
CA ASP A 59 5.51 11.23 -0.40
C ASP A 59 7.03 11.09 -0.12
N GLU A 60 7.57 9.88 -0.30
CA GLU A 60 8.96 9.53 -0.03
C GLU A 60 9.65 9.03 -1.30
N THR A 61 10.91 9.43 -1.51
CA THR A 61 11.76 8.84 -2.56
C THR A 61 12.09 7.39 -2.20
N LYS A 62 11.89 6.45 -3.16
CA LYS A 62 12.18 5.02 -2.98
C LYS A 62 12.98 4.45 -4.15
N THR A 63 13.80 3.45 -3.84
CA THR A 63 14.52 2.64 -4.83
C THR A 63 13.69 1.40 -5.15
N PHE A 64 13.38 1.20 -6.43
CA PHE A 64 12.63 0.03 -6.92
C PHE A 64 13.54 -0.89 -7.74
N TYR A 65 13.26 -2.18 -7.70
CA TYR A 65 14.01 -3.21 -8.44
C TYR A 65 13.06 -3.99 -9.34
N SER A 66 13.48 -4.25 -10.57
CA SER A 66 12.75 -5.08 -11.54
C SER A 66 13.50 -6.39 -11.79
N SER A 67 12.77 -7.49 -11.82
CA SER A 67 13.29 -8.81 -12.21
C SER A 67 12.35 -9.44 -13.24
N ALA A 68 12.93 -10.06 -14.27
CA ALA A 68 12.19 -10.91 -15.21
C ALA A 68 12.51 -12.38 -14.91
N ALA A 69 11.49 -13.23 -14.90
CA ALA A 69 11.66 -14.68 -14.83
C ALA A 69 11.42 -15.28 -16.22
N ASN A 70 12.17 -16.33 -16.57
CA ASN A 70 11.85 -17.13 -17.75
C ASN A 70 10.56 -17.90 -17.47
N PHE A 71 9.57 -17.77 -18.36
CA PHE A 71 8.41 -18.66 -18.37
C PHE A 71 8.85 -19.91 -19.12
N GLU A 72 9.17 -20.99 -18.39
CA GLU A 72 9.33 -22.32 -18.99
C GLU A 72 7.99 -22.86 -19.53
#